data_AF-A0A5S5BYG6-F1
#
_entry.id   AF-A0A5S5BYG6-F1
#
_cell.length_a   1.000
_cell.length_b   1.000
_cell.length_c   1.000
_cell.angle_alpha   90.00
_cell.angle_beta   90.00
_cell.angle_gamma   90.00
#
_symmetry.space_group_name_H-M   'P 1'
#
loop_
_entity.id
_entity.type
_entity.pdbx_description
1 polymer ?
#
loop_
_entity_poly.entity_id
_entity_poly.type
_entity_poly.pdbx_seq_one_letter_code
_entity_poly.pdbx_strand_id
1 'polypeptide(L)' 'MSGEFPSEAQNQASQAQSEADRSGKSKAKASAMQSKADSAAVRKHGL' A
#
# COMPACT_ATOMS: atom_id res chain seq x y z
N MET A 1 5.35 16.96 -9.74
CA MET A 1 5.03 15.84 -8.82
C MET A 1 4.58 16.47 -7.52
N SER A 2 3.31 16.31 -7.13
CA SER A 2 2.76 16.87 -5.90
C SER A 2 3.53 16.31 -4.70
N GLY A 3 4.11 17.17 -3.87
CA GLY A 3 4.83 16.80 -2.64
C GLY A 3 3.91 16.33 -1.52
N GLU A 4 2.95 15.44 -1.82
CA GLU A 4 2.10 14.83 -0.81
C GLU A 4 2.83 13.63 -0.19
N PHE A 5 2.92 13.63 1.13
CA PHE A 5 3.43 12.48 1.87
C PHE A 5 2.49 11.28 1.69
N PRO A 6 3.04 10.06 1.61
CA PRO A 6 2.22 8.85 1.58
C PRO A 6 1.35 8.76 2.83
N SER A 7 0.10 8.38 2.62
CA SER A 7 -0.85 8.13 3.71
C SER A 7 -0.36 7.00 4.60
N GLU A 8 -0.86 6.96 5.84
CA GLU A 8 -0.53 5.91 6.79
C GLU A 8 -0.84 4.50 6.24
N ALA A 9 -1.92 4.37 5.48
CA ALA A 9 -2.29 3.13 4.79
C ALA A 9 -1.26 2.70 3.73
N GLN A 10 -0.71 3.65 2.96
CA GLN A 10 0.34 3.38 1.96
C GLN A 10 1.66 2.97 2.62
N ASN A 11 2.00 3.57 3.77
CA ASN A 11 3.17 3.19 4.55
C ASN A 11 3.04 1.77 5.11
N GLN A 12 1.88 1.43 5.68
CA GLN A 12 1.60 0.07 6.18
C GLN A 12 1.62 -0.96 5.05
N ALA A 13 1.02 -0.66 3.90
CA ALA A 13 1.06 -1.55 2.74
C ALA A 13 2.50 -1.78 2.24
N SER A 14 3.32 -0.71 2.19
CA SER A 14 4.73 -0.80 1.78
C SER A 14 5.56 -1.65 2.75
N GLN A 15 5.34 -1.52 4.06
CA GLN A 15 6.00 -2.36 5.06
C GLN A 15 5.60 -3.83 4.92
N ALA A 16 4.30 -4.11 4.78
CA ALA A 16 3.81 -5.47 4.58
C ALA A 16 4.35 -6.11 3.30
N GLN A 17 4.50 -5.34 2.22
CA GLN A 17 5.09 -5.84 0.99
C GLN A 17 6.59 -6.12 1.14
N SER A 18 7.33 -5.23 1.81
CA SER A 18 8.75 -5.43 2.11
C SER A 18 9.01 -6.69 2.95
N GLU A 19 8.17 -6.94 3.96
CA GLU A 19 8.21 -8.17 4.75
C GLU A 19 7.87 -9.42 3.93
N ALA A 20 6.87 -9.32 3.03
CA ALA A 20 6.48 -10.41 2.16
C ALA A 20 7.55 -10.73 1.11
N ASP A 21 8.25 -9.73 0.60
CA ASP A 21 9.34 -9.89 -0.36
C ASP A 21 10.61 -10.45 0.31
N ARG A 22 10.88 -10.05 1.56
CA ARG A 22 12.02 -10.58 2.33
C ARG A 22 11.81 -12.01 2.80
N SER A 23 10.60 -12.36 3.22
CA SER A 23 10.31 -13.66 3.84
C SER A 23 9.65 -14.68 2.89
N GLY A 24 9.13 -14.22 1.75
CA GLY A 24 8.32 -15.01 0.82
C GLY A 24 6.93 -15.38 1.36
N LYS A 25 6.61 -15.04 2.62
CA LYS A 25 5.35 -15.36 3.28
C LYS A 25 4.37 -14.19 3.19
N SER A 26 3.08 -14.46 3.31
CA SER A 26 2.04 -13.42 3.43
C SER A 26 1.88 -12.47 2.22
N LYS A 27 2.37 -12.84 1.03
CA LYS A 27 2.18 -12.06 -0.22
C LYS A 27 0.71 -11.71 -0.49
N ALA A 28 -0.20 -12.66 -0.29
CA ALA A 28 -1.63 -12.41 -0.44
C ALA A 28 -2.17 -11.31 0.49
N LYS A 29 -1.65 -11.27 1.73
CA LYS A 29 -2.02 -10.24 2.73
C LYS A 29 -1.43 -8.87 2.36
N ALA A 30 -0.19 -8.84 1.88
CA ALA A 30 0.46 -7.62 1.39
C ALA A 30 -0.29 -7.03 0.17
N SER A 31 -0.64 -7.88 -0.81
CA SER A 31 -1.43 -7.45 -1.97
C SER A 31 -2.81 -6.92 -1.59
N ALA A 32 -3.48 -7.54 -0.61
CA ALA A 32 -4.75 -7.02 -0.10
C ALA A 32 -4.61 -5.64 0.56
N MET A 33 -3.53 -5.39 1.29
CA MET A 33 -3.25 -4.08 1.88
C MET A 33 -2.95 -3.02 0.81
N GLN A 34 -2.14 -3.36 -0.21
CA GLN A 34 -1.88 -2.46 -1.34
C GLN A 34 -3.16 -2.09 -2.08
N SER A 35 -3.96 -3.09 -2.46
CA SER A 35 -5.23 -2.86 -3.15
C SER A 35 -6.16 -1.93 -2.36
N LYS A 36 -6.20 -2.07 -1.03
CA LYS A 36 -6.99 -1.19 -0.16
C LYS A 36 -6.42 0.24 -0.09
N ALA A 37 -5.10 0.38 0.00
CA ALA A 37 -4.42 1.67 0.01
C ALA A 37 -4.61 2.41 -1.32
N ASP A 38 -4.50 1.71 -2.44
CA ASP A 38 -4.70 2.25 -3.79
C ASP A 38 -6.17 2.64 -4.01
N SER A 39 -7.12 1.82 -3.58
CA SER A 39 -8.54 2.16 -3.65
C SER A 39 -8.89 3.43 -2.85
N ALA A 40 -8.28 3.59 -1.68
CA ALA A 40 -8.43 4.81 -0.87
C ALA A 40 -7.79 6.03 -1.57
N ALA A 41 -6.62 5.87 -2.19
CA ALA A 41 -5.95 6.92 -2.94
C ALA A 41 -6.76 7.35 -4.18
N VAL A 42 -7.34 6.40 -4.92
CA VAL A 42 -8.22 6.68 -6.08
C VAL A 42 -9.45 7.49 -5.67
N ARG A 43 -10.11 7.14 -4.57
CA ARG A 43 -11.24 7.94 -4.05
C ARG A 43 -10.84 9.35 -3.65
N LYS A 44 -9.65 9.53 -3.07
CA LYS A 44 -9.14 10.85 -2.64
C LYS A 44 -8.78 11.74 -3.82
N HIS A 45 -8.18 11.17 -4.87
CA HIS A 45 -7.67 11.93 -6.01
C HIS A 45 -8.61 11.99 -7.21
N GLY A 46 -9.74 11.30 -7.18
CA GLY A 46 -10.78 11.39 -8.21
C GLY A 46 -10.24 11.08 -9.59
N LEU A 47 -9.81 9.83 -9.80
CA LEU A 47 -9.73 9.26 -11.15
C LEU A 47 -11.10 8.72 -11.56
#